data_AF-A0A9L0JSL3-F1
#
_entry.id   AF-A0A9L0JSL3-F1
#
_cell.length_a   1.000
_cell.length_b   1.000
_cell.length_c   1.000
_cell.angle_alpha   90.00
_cell.angle_beta   90.00
_cell.angle_gamma   90.00
#
_symmetry.space_group_name_H-M   'P 1'
#
loop_
_entity.id
_entity.type
_entity.pdbx_description
1 polymer ?
#
loop_
_entity_poly.entity_id
_entity_poly.type
_entity_poly.pdbx_seq_one_letter_code
_entity_poly.pdbx_strand_id
1 'polypeptide(L)'
;MAVTTCLTWMQEKILQNHFGGKFNLLYKASVHKFSLEHLLQKYEFGIDLTGRKLHISANTSKELGLLQCESISFEECEVFRCEDILNKRKMEEVTELRESLWSSMRTYKPYGDLVHQIRILLLGPIGAGKSSFVNSVKSVFQGRVVHQALVGSDTTGISQKYRTYSIKDEKDGNSLPFILCDSLGLGEEEEGLCMDDIPQILKGHISDRYQFNPMKPITPGHDNYVDSPLLKDRIHCAAFVFNVNCIEYLSDEMVAKIRRVRRKLIECGLVHLVLLTHVDSMDLITKDDLIDIYRCPPVKSQLEAVHKALGFPLSDILLVSNYTSEWELDPLKDNLILFALRHMLGAADDFLEDLPLEETREMLLAV
;
A
#
# COMPACT_ATOMS: atom_id res chain seq x y z
N MET A 1 -3.36 -26.07 10.07
CA MET A 1 -2.66 -26.65 11.24
C MET A 1 -1.80 -25.55 11.82
N ALA A 2 -1.81 -25.33 13.14
CA ALA A 2 -0.96 -24.31 13.75
C ALA A 2 0.52 -24.66 13.47
N VAL A 3 1.29 -23.69 13.02
CA VAL A 3 2.74 -23.83 12.81
C VAL A 3 3.38 -23.74 14.19
N THR A 4 3.45 -24.85 14.91
CA THR A 4 4.07 -24.90 16.25
C THR A 4 5.50 -25.40 16.14
N THR A 5 6.43 -24.69 16.77
CA THR A 5 7.85 -25.06 16.81
C THR A 5 8.08 -26.38 17.54
N CYS A 6 9.11 -27.11 17.14
CA CYS A 6 9.67 -28.25 17.87
C CYS A 6 10.61 -27.83 19.01
N LEU A 7 10.97 -26.56 19.12
CA LEU A 7 11.80 -26.06 20.22
C LEU A 7 11.04 -26.16 21.55
N THR A 8 11.72 -26.72 22.56
CA THR A 8 11.27 -26.62 23.94
C THR A 8 11.47 -25.19 24.45
N TRP A 9 10.66 -24.78 25.44
CA TRP A 9 10.80 -23.47 26.08
C TRP A 9 12.23 -23.17 26.56
N MET A 10 12.95 -24.18 27.06
CA MET A 10 14.32 -24.00 27.53
C MET A 10 15.32 -23.78 26.39
N GLN A 11 15.15 -24.47 25.25
CA GLN A 11 15.97 -24.24 24.05
C GLN A 11 15.71 -22.86 23.48
N GLU A 12 14.45 -22.45 23.40
CA GLU A 12 14.07 -21.11 22.95
C GLU A 12 14.72 -20.04 23.84
N LYS A 13 14.67 -20.21 25.18
CA LYS A 13 15.30 -19.27 26.12
C LYS A 13 16.83 -19.21 25.99
N ILE A 14 17.49 -20.34 25.72
CA ILE A 14 18.94 -20.37 25.47
C ILE A 14 19.27 -19.59 24.19
N LEU A 15 18.50 -19.80 23.12
CA LEU A 15 18.68 -19.08 21.85
C LEU A 15 18.40 -17.57 22.03
N GLN A 16 17.34 -17.20 22.76
CA GLN A 16 17.02 -15.81 23.12
C GLN A 16 18.18 -15.15 23.87
N ASN A 17 18.78 -15.84 24.84
CA ASN A 17 19.93 -15.32 25.58
C ASN A 17 21.20 -15.22 24.72
N HIS A 18 21.39 -16.11 23.75
CA HIS A 18 22.59 -16.16 22.92
C HIS A 18 22.58 -15.12 21.80
N PHE A 19 21.43 -14.95 21.13
CA PHE A 19 21.29 -14.06 19.98
C PHE A 19 20.65 -12.71 20.32
N GLY A 20 20.08 -12.55 21.52
CA GLY A 20 19.63 -11.25 22.03
C GLY A 20 18.29 -10.75 21.45
N GLY A 21 17.36 -11.65 21.12
CA GLY A 21 16.10 -11.27 20.49
C GLY A 21 14.99 -12.29 20.67
N LYS A 22 13.78 -11.96 20.19
CA LYS A 22 12.64 -12.88 20.16
C LYS A 22 12.74 -13.75 18.91
N PHE A 23 12.38 -15.02 19.04
CA PHE A 23 12.42 -15.96 17.91
C PHE A 23 11.02 -16.20 17.40
N ASN A 24 10.75 -15.80 16.16
CA ASN A 24 9.49 -16.08 15.49
C ASN A 24 9.71 -17.16 14.45
N LEU A 25 8.96 -18.26 14.58
CA LEU A 25 8.99 -19.36 13.62
C LEU A 25 8.36 -18.88 12.31
N LEU A 26 9.20 -18.73 11.28
CA LEU A 26 8.77 -18.30 9.95
C LEU A 26 8.33 -19.48 9.08
N TYR A 27 8.96 -20.64 9.26
CA TYR A 27 8.75 -21.78 8.39
C TYR A 27 8.91 -23.09 9.14
N LYS A 28 8.09 -24.07 8.75
CA LYS A 28 8.22 -25.46 9.18
C LYS A 28 7.91 -26.38 8.00
N ALA A 29 8.91 -27.18 7.62
CA ALA A 29 8.87 -28.03 6.43
C ALA A 29 7.71 -29.04 6.40
N SER A 30 7.33 -29.57 7.57
CA SER A 30 6.22 -30.52 7.68
C SER A 30 4.84 -29.89 7.45
N VAL A 31 4.72 -28.57 7.58
CA VAL A 31 3.44 -27.85 7.48
C VAL A 31 3.29 -27.13 6.14
N HIS A 32 4.36 -26.50 5.67
CA HIS A 32 4.35 -25.70 4.46
C HIS A 32 4.85 -26.53 3.27
N LYS A 33 3.93 -27.09 2.47
CA LYS A 33 4.23 -27.78 1.20
C LYS A 33 4.62 -26.78 0.09
N PHE A 34 5.64 -25.95 0.32
CA PHE A 34 6.10 -24.99 -0.69
C PHE A 34 7.38 -25.47 -1.38
N SER A 35 7.40 -25.39 -2.71
CA SER A 35 8.51 -25.73 -3.62
C SER A 35 9.43 -24.51 -3.78
N LEU A 36 10.39 -24.36 -2.88
CA LEU A 36 11.54 -23.48 -3.05
C LEU A 36 12.77 -24.38 -3.09
N GLU A 37 13.24 -24.74 -4.29
CA GLU A 37 14.44 -25.59 -4.42
C GLU A 37 15.69 -24.96 -3.76
N HIS A 38 15.67 -23.68 -3.40
CA HIS A 38 16.77 -22.99 -2.73
C HIS A 38 16.30 -21.86 -1.81
N LEU A 39 16.04 -22.13 -0.53
CA LEU A 39 15.59 -21.12 0.46
C LEU A 39 16.71 -20.14 0.87
N LEU A 40 17.95 -20.55 0.66
CA LEU A 40 19.15 -19.75 0.88
C LEU A 40 20.11 -20.20 -0.22
N GLN A 41 20.28 -19.43 -1.29
CA GLN A 41 21.45 -19.53 -2.16
C GLN A 41 22.29 -18.26 -1.89
N LYS A 42 22.71 -18.09 -0.64
CA LYS A 42 23.88 -17.25 -0.36
C LYS A 42 25.08 -18.18 -0.42
N TYR A 43 26.21 -17.68 -0.92
CA TYR A 43 27.46 -18.43 -1.10
C TYR A 43 27.97 -19.20 0.15
N GLU A 44 27.35 -19.00 1.32
CA GLU A 44 27.69 -19.60 2.61
C GLU A 44 26.78 -20.78 3.03
N PHE A 45 25.49 -20.77 2.68
CA PHE A 45 24.51 -21.78 3.11
C PHE A 45 23.52 -22.10 1.99
N GLY A 46 23.26 -23.39 1.77
CA GLY A 46 22.30 -23.95 0.81
C GLY A 46 21.35 -24.93 1.48
N ILE A 47 20.04 -24.69 1.47
CA ILE A 47 19.06 -25.66 1.99
C ILE A 47 18.32 -26.31 0.82
N ASP A 48 18.57 -27.59 0.58
CA ASP A 48 17.79 -28.46 -0.29
C ASP A 48 16.73 -29.16 0.56
N LEU A 49 15.49 -28.66 0.50
CA LEU A 49 14.36 -29.24 1.21
C LEU A 49 13.89 -30.57 0.62
N THR A 50 14.09 -30.77 -0.69
CA THR A 50 13.62 -31.96 -1.42
C THR A 50 14.53 -33.15 -1.12
N GLY A 51 15.84 -32.95 -1.22
CA GLY A 51 16.85 -33.94 -0.83
C GLY A 51 17.13 -33.99 0.68
N ARG A 52 16.53 -33.07 1.45
CA ARG A 52 16.73 -32.87 2.90
C ARG A 52 18.20 -32.73 3.29
N LYS A 53 18.90 -31.87 2.57
CA LYS A 53 20.34 -31.61 2.74
C LYS A 53 20.59 -30.13 2.98
N LEU A 54 21.40 -29.84 4.00
CA LEU A 54 21.97 -28.54 4.27
C LEU A 54 23.41 -28.54 3.79
N HIS A 55 23.69 -27.72 2.79
CA HIS A 55 25.02 -27.39 2.30
C HIS A 55 25.55 -26.17 3.05
N ILE A 56 26.78 -26.25 3.53
CA ILE A 56 27.48 -25.15 4.20
C ILE A 56 28.82 -24.98 3.50
N SER A 57 29.22 -23.74 3.20
CA SER A 57 30.51 -23.49 2.58
C SER A 57 31.65 -23.99 3.47
N ALA A 58 32.76 -24.43 2.87
CA ALA A 58 33.91 -24.94 3.63
C ALA A 58 34.49 -23.91 4.62
N ASN A 59 34.45 -22.62 4.24
CA ASN A 59 34.89 -21.52 5.12
C ASN A 59 33.97 -21.40 6.34
N THR A 60 32.66 -21.36 6.13
CA THR A 60 31.67 -21.22 7.19
C THR A 60 31.61 -22.44 8.10
N SER A 61 31.76 -23.64 7.55
CA SER A 61 31.85 -24.90 8.32
C SER A 61 33.02 -24.87 9.30
N LYS A 62 34.18 -24.36 8.85
CA LYS A 62 35.38 -24.20 9.69
C LYS A 62 35.19 -23.17 10.79
N GLU A 63 34.56 -22.03 10.49
CA GLU A 63 34.26 -20.99 11.50
C GLU A 63 33.29 -21.49 12.57
N LEU A 64 32.29 -22.29 12.18
CA LEU A 64 31.32 -22.89 13.09
C LEU A 64 31.84 -24.12 13.85
N GLY A 65 33.08 -24.55 13.60
CA GLY A 65 33.66 -25.75 14.22
C GLY A 65 32.97 -27.06 13.84
N LEU A 66 32.26 -27.08 12.70
CA LEU A 66 31.60 -28.28 12.19
C LEU A 66 32.64 -29.19 11.51
N LEU A 67 32.43 -30.51 11.60
CA LEU A 67 33.22 -31.48 10.83
C LEU A 67 33.09 -31.14 9.34
N GLN A 68 34.19 -31.17 8.58
CA GLN A 68 34.19 -30.92 7.13
C GLN A 68 33.25 -31.93 6.45
N CYS A 69 32.01 -31.52 6.24
CA CYS A 69 30.97 -32.30 5.61
C CYS A 69 30.29 -31.38 4.60
N GLU A 70 30.33 -31.75 3.31
CA GLU A 70 29.78 -30.95 2.22
C GLU A 70 28.24 -30.85 2.28
N SER A 71 27.58 -31.77 3.00
CA SER A 71 26.14 -31.77 3.20
C SER A 71 25.73 -32.45 4.50
N ILE A 72 24.87 -31.81 5.29
CA ILE A 72 24.25 -32.35 6.51
C ILE A 72 22.82 -32.78 6.17
N SER A 73 22.45 -34.04 6.41
CA SER A 73 21.06 -34.49 6.23
C SER A 73 20.19 -34.07 7.42
N PHE A 74 18.94 -33.66 7.17
CA PHE A 74 17.98 -33.34 8.23
C PHE A 74 16.64 -34.06 8.03
N GLU A 75 15.85 -34.20 9.11
CA GLU A 75 14.50 -34.78 9.03
C GLU A 75 13.42 -33.70 8.93
N GLU A 76 13.63 -32.59 9.64
CA GLU A 76 12.74 -31.44 9.70
C GLU A 76 13.56 -30.15 9.66
N CYS A 77 13.02 -29.11 9.05
CA CYS A 77 13.63 -27.79 8.98
C CYS A 77 12.63 -26.76 9.50
N GLU A 78 13.06 -26.03 10.54
CA GLU A 78 12.36 -24.87 11.08
C GLU A 78 13.25 -23.63 10.87
N VAL A 79 12.71 -22.59 10.23
CA VAL A 79 13.42 -21.32 10.04
C VAL A 79 12.84 -20.32 11.02
N PHE A 80 13.70 -19.74 11.84
CA PHE A 80 13.33 -18.69 12.77
C PHE A 80 13.94 -17.38 12.34
N ARG A 81 13.18 -16.31 12.52
CA ARG A 81 13.72 -14.97 12.54
C ARG A 81 14.08 -14.61 13.97
N CYS A 82 15.30 -14.14 14.17
CA CYS A 82 15.65 -13.44 15.40
C CYS A 82 15.28 -11.97 15.20
N GLU A 83 14.31 -11.49 15.98
CA GLU A 83 13.89 -10.10 15.99
C GLU A 83 14.52 -9.41 17.20
N ASP A 84 15.23 -8.31 16.94
CA ASP A 84 15.56 -7.37 18.00
C ASP A 84 14.24 -6.84 18.58
N ILE A 85 14.17 -6.66 19.89
CA ILE A 85 13.06 -5.88 20.45
C ILE A 85 13.28 -4.45 20.00
N LEU A 86 12.34 -3.86 19.26
CA LEU A 86 12.29 -2.43 18.93
C LEU A 86 12.72 -1.61 20.16
N ASN A 87 13.95 -1.09 20.12
CA ASN A 87 14.48 -0.40 21.27
C ASN A 87 13.86 1.00 21.36
N LYS A 88 13.88 1.56 22.57
CA LYS A 88 13.26 2.85 22.86
C LYS A 88 13.69 3.96 21.89
N ARG A 89 14.99 3.97 21.51
CA ARG A 89 15.56 4.95 20.60
C ARG A 89 14.98 4.87 19.18
N LYS A 90 14.86 3.67 18.60
CA LYS A 90 14.24 3.50 17.27
C LYS A 90 12.78 3.98 17.28
N MET A 91 12.05 3.70 18.36
CA MET A 91 10.66 4.16 18.50
C MET A 91 10.56 5.69 18.65
N GLU A 92 11.53 6.32 19.34
CA GLU A 92 11.63 7.78 19.41
C GLU A 92 11.87 8.37 18.01
N GLU A 93 12.81 7.83 17.23
CA GLU A 93 13.09 8.25 15.85
C GLU A 93 11.87 8.09 14.92
N VAL A 94 11.14 6.98 15.04
CA VAL A 94 9.87 6.72 14.30
C VAL A 94 8.82 7.77 14.66
N THR A 95 8.71 8.13 15.94
CA THR A 95 7.73 9.11 16.42
C THR A 95 8.10 10.53 15.96
N GLU A 96 9.38 10.89 15.97
CA GLU A 96 9.86 12.18 15.44
C GLU A 96 9.58 12.31 13.94
N LEU A 97 9.84 11.26 13.17
CA LEU A 97 9.51 11.22 11.74
C LEU A 97 8.01 11.41 11.51
N ARG A 98 7.17 10.76 12.32
CA ARG A 98 5.71 10.89 12.28
C ARG A 98 5.28 12.33 12.47
N GLU A 99 5.76 12.99 13.53
CA GLU A 99 5.41 14.39 13.80
C GLU A 99 5.88 15.33 12.70
N SER A 100 7.08 15.08 12.15
CA SER A 100 7.61 15.85 11.03
C SER A 100 6.74 15.73 9.78
N LEU A 101 6.40 14.51 9.37
CA LEU A 101 5.51 14.26 8.22
C LEU A 101 4.12 14.83 8.47
N TRP A 102 3.54 14.57 9.64
CA TRP A 102 2.23 15.06 10.02
C TRP A 102 2.15 16.60 9.99
N SER A 103 3.15 17.29 10.55
CA SER A 103 3.24 18.75 10.51
C SER A 103 3.35 19.25 9.07
N SER A 104 4.15 18.60 8.22
CA SER A 104 4.31 19.01 6.82
C SER A 104 3.00 18.95 6.03
N MET A 105 2.13 17.98 6.33
CA MET A 105 0.82 17.85 5.69
C MET A 105 -0.18 18.92 6.16
N ARG A 106 -0.04 19.43 7.39
CA ARG A 106 -0.88 20.52 7.92
C ARG A 106 -0.51 21.88 7.35
N THR A 107 0.78 22.11 7.14
CA THR A 107 1.30 23.36 6.58
C THR A 107 1.35 23.36 5.07
N TYR A 108 1.03 22.23 4.43
CA TYR A 108 0.98 22.10 2.98
C TYR A 108 0.00 23.13 2.38
N LYS A 109 0.37 23.64 1.20
CA LYS A 109 -0.49 24.49 0.37
C LYS A 109 -0.34 24.02 -1.07
N PRO A 110 -1.46 23.81 -1.80
CA PRO A 110 -1.40 23.44 -3.21
C PRO A 110 -0.59 24.42 -4.05
N TYR A 111 0.05 23.91 -5.09
CA TYR A 111 0.88 24.70 -5.98
C TYR A 111 0.19 25.99 -6.46
N GLY A 112 0.89 27.12 -6.29
CA GLY A 112 0.44 28.44 -6.71
C GLY A 112 -0.87 28.94 -6.10
N ASP A 113 -1.37 28.29 -5.02
CA ASP A 113 -2.71 28.52 -4.47
C ASP A 113 -3.83 28.41 -5.55
N LEU A 114 -3.58 27.65 -6.63
CA LEU A 114 -4.51 27.50 -7.76
C LEU A 114 -5.83 26.83 -7.33
N VAL A 115 -5.76 25.96 -6.32
CA VAL A 115 -6.92 25.33 -5.67
C VAL A 115 -6.74 25.34 -4.17
N HIS A 116 -7.85 25.37 -3.42
CA HIS A 116 -7.79 25.28 -1.96
C HIS A 116 -7.58 23.85 -1.44
N GLN A 117 -7.99 22.83 -2.20
CA GLN A 117 -7.87 21.43 -1.81
C GLN A 117 -7.50 20.56 -3.01
N ILE A 118 -6.49 19.72 -2.84
CA ILE A 118 -6.13 18.64 -3.77
C ILE A 118 -7.16 17.52 -3.69
N ARG A 119 -7.57 16.96 -4.83
CA ARG A 119 -8.42 15.77 -4.91
C ARG A 119 -7.61 14.57 -5.41
N ILE A 120 -7.50 13.55 -4.57
CA ILE A 120 -6.76 12.32 -4.86
C ILE A 120 -7.78 11.20 -5.11
N LEU A 121 -7.79 10.65 -6.32
CA LEU A 121 -8.66 9.54 -6.69
C LEU A 121 -8.00 8.20 -6.37
N LEU A 122 -8.71 7.32 -5.67
CA LEU A 122 -8.28 5.95 -5.41
C LEU A 122 -8.97 5.01 -6.40
N LEU A 123 -8.18 4.33 -7.24
CA LEU A 123 -8.64 3.38 -8.26
C LEU A 123 -8.04 2.01 -7.98
N GLY A 124 -8.71 0.92 -8.33
CA GLY A 124 -8.13 -0.42 -8.19
C GLY A 124 -9.16 -1.51 -7.96
N PRO A 125 -8.75 -2.78 -7.94
CA PRO A 125 -9.65 -3.91 -7.81
C PRO A 125 -10.56 -3.85 -6.58
N ILE A 126 -11.66 -4.59 -6.62
CA ILE A 126 -12.48 -4.85 -5.43
C ILE A 126 -11.61 -5.53 -4.37
N GLY A 127 -11.77 -5.14 -3.10
CA GLY A 127 -10.96 -5.70 -2.00
C GLY A 127 -9.51 -5.18 -1.89
N ALA A 128 -9.05 -4.30 -2.79
CA ALA A 128 -7.68 -3.79 -2.76
C ALA A 128 -7.33 -2.86 -1.56
N GLY A 129 -8.31 -2.45 -0.76
CA GLY A 129 -8.09 -1.60 0.42
C GLY A 129 -8.28 -0.09 0.22
N LYS A 130 -8.97 0.36 -0.84
CA LYS A 130 -9.26 1.78 -1.11
C LYS A 130 -9.98 2.49 0.05
N SER A 131 -11.16 2.00 0.42
CA SER A 131 -11.96 2.55 1.51
C SER A 131 -11.26 2.45 2.87
N SER A 132 -10.48 1.38 3.09
CA SER A 132 -9.65 1.21 4.29
C SER A 132 -8.53 2.24 4.36
N PHE A 133 -7.90 2.58 3.23
CA PHE A 133 -6.90 3.64 3.18
C PHE A 133 -7.51 5.00 3.53
N VAL A 134 -8.70 5.33 3.02
CA VAL A 134 -9.42 6.54 3.42
C VAL A 134 -9.61 6.61 4.94
N ASN A 135 -10.11 5.53 5.55
CA ASN A 135 -10.25 5.46 7.00
C ASN A 135 -8.92 5.63 7.72
N SER A 136 -7.86 5.02 7.18
CA SER A 136 -6.52 5.08 7.78
C SER A 136 -5.98 6.49 7.82
N VAL A 137 -6.05 7.21 6.70
CA VAL A 137 -5.67 8.62 6.60
C VAL A 137 -6.46 9.47 7.58
N LYS A 138 -7.79 9.31 7.60
CA LYS A 138 -8.63 10.03 8.57
C LYS A 138 -8.26 9.71 10.01
N SER A 139 -7.87 8.47 10.30
CA SER A 139 -7.49 8.04 11.65
C SER A 139 -6.24 8.77 12.12
N VAL A 140 -5.22 8.89 11.26
CA VAL A 140 -3.97 9.61 11.56
C VAL A 140 -4.23 11.06 11.96
N PHE A 141 -5.11 11.76 11.22
CA PHE A 141 -5.41 13.18 11.49
C PHE A 141 -6.46 13.42 12.58
N GLN A 142 -7.23 12.39 12.95
CA GLN A 142 -8.22 12.47 14.04
C GLN A 142 -7.72 11.90 15.37
N GLY A 143 -6.49 11.40 15.43
CA GLY A 143 -5.90 10.85 16.66
C GLY A 143 -6.53 9.53 17.15
N ARG A 144 -7.43 8.92 16.37
CA ARG A 144 -8.13 7.68 16.72
C ARG A 144 -8.54 6.90 15.47
N VAL A 145 -8.69 5.59 15.60
CA VAL A 145 -9.19 4.74 14.50
C VAL A 145 -10.65 5.11 14.15
N VAL A 146 -10.93 5.28 12.86
CA VAL A 146 -12.26 5.65 12.35
C VAL A 146 -12.79 4.67 11.31
N HIS A 147 -14.11 4.57 11.20
CA HIS A 147 -14.81 3.67 10.28
C HIS A 147 -15.88 4.40 9.46
N GLN A 148 -15.52 5.53 8.83
CA GLN A 148 -16.48 6.37 8.11
C GLN A 148 -16.70 5.89 6.65
N ALA A 149 -15.64 5.45 5.99
CA ALA A 149 -15.75 4.74 4.73
C ALA A 149 -16.19 3.30 5.03
N LEU A 150 -17.15 2.81 4.26
CA LEU A 150 -17.73 1.49 4.48
C LEU A 150 -16.73 0.44 3.98
N VAL A 151 -16.30 -0.45 4.89
CA VAL A 151 -15.32 -1.49 4.62
C VAL A 151 -15.94 -2.84 4.95
N GLY A 152 -15.72 -3.82 4.08
CA GLY A 152 -16.01 -5.22 4.37
C GLY A 152 -15.71 -6.11 3.17
N SER A 153 -15.99 -7.41 3.34
CA SER A 153 -15.43 -8.49 2.53
C SER A 153 -16.39 -9.06 1.47
N ASP A 154 -17.47 -8.36 1.15
CA ASP A 154 -18.44 -8.86 0.16
C ASP A 154 -17.80 -8.94 -1.22
N THR A 155 -18.05 -10.05 -1.93
CA THR A 155 -17.44 -10.38 -3.23
C THR A 155 -17.76 -9.35 -4.32
N THR A 156 -18.88 -8.64 -4.20
CA THR A 156 -19.32 -7.58 -5.13
C THR A 156 -18.84 -6.17 -4.74
N GLY A 157 -18.15 -6.04 -3.61
CA GLY A 157 -17.69 -4.76 -3.06
C GLY A 157 -18.81 -3.96 -2.37
N ILE A 158 -18.53 -3.46 -1.17
CA ILE A 158 -19.53 -2.70 -0.39
C ILE A 158 -19.66 -1.25 -0.86
N SER A 159 -18.58 -0.68 -1.39
CA SER A 159 -18.54 0.69 -1.92
C SER A 159 -19.13 0.75 -3.33
N GLN A 160 -20.45 0.91 -3.42
CA GLN A 160 -21.16 1.09 -4.70
C GLN A 160 -21.28 2.55 -5.16
N LYS A 161 -20.82 3.49 -4.34
CA LYS A 161 -20.94 4.94 -4.58
C LYS A 161 -19.58 5.58 -4.75
N TYR A 162 -19.53 6.61 -5.59
CA TYR A 162 -18.45 7.59 -5.56
C TYR A 162 -18.56 8.39 -4.26
N ARG A 163 -17.46 8.49 -3.52
CA ARG A 163 -17.45 9.15 -2.22
C ARG A 163 -16.24 10.06 -2.09
N THR A 164 -16.47 11.29 -1.66
CA THR A 164 -15.41 12.25 -1.39
C THR A 164 -15.30 12.48 0.11
N TYR A 165 -14.08 12.42 0.63
CA TYR A 165 -13.80 12.50 2.06
C TYR A 165 -12.83 13.64 2.33
N SER A 166 -13.38 14.78 2.78
CA SER A 166 -12.56 15.82 3.39
C SER A 166 -11.96 15.29 4.69
N ILE A 167 -10.67 15.56 4.87
CA ILE A 167 -9.93 15.20 6.06
C ILE A 167 -9.95 16.41 6.99
N LYS A 168 -10.33 16.17 8.25
CA LYS A 168 -10.34 17.19 9.29
C LYS A 168 -9.28 16.85 10.31
N ASP A 169 -8.64 17.89 10.79
CA ASP A 169 -7.69 17.81 11.87
C ASP A 169 -8.38 17.91 13.21
N GLU A 170 -8.00 17.03 14.15
CA GLU A 170 -8.56 17.01 15.50
C GLU A 170 -8.30 18.32 16.27
N LYS A 171 -7.10 18.90 16.13
CA LYS A 171 -6.68 20.03 17.00
C LYS A 171 -7.46 21.31 16.71
N ASP A 172 -7.66 21.62 15.43
CA ASP A 172 -8.23 22.92 15.02
C ASP A 172 -9.62 22.77 14.36
N GLY A 173 -10.08 21.54 14.09
CA GLY A 173 -11.35 21.25 13.42
C GLY A 173 -11.40 21.64 11.94
N ASN A 174 -10.35 22.29 11.44
CA ASN A 174 -10.22 22.77 10.08
C ASN A 174 -10.03 21.61 9.09
N SER A 175 -10.55 21.81 7.88
CA SER A 175 -10.32 20.89 6.77
C SER A 175 -8.89 21.04 6.28
N LEU A 176 -8.21 19.91 6.10
CA LEU A 176 -6.89 19.87 5.47
C LEU A 176 -7.01 20.19 3.97
N PRO A 177 -5.92 20.67 3.33
CA PRO A 177 -5.90 21.07 1.92
C PRO A 177 -5.94 19.89 0.93
N PHE A 178 -6.58 18.78 1.31
CA PHE A 178 -6.77 17.62 0.43
C PHE A 178 -8.03 16.82 0.77
N ILE A 179 -8.53 16.12 -0.24
CA ILE A 179 -9.72 15.27 -0.24
C ILE A 179 -9.32 13.93 -0.87
N LEU A 180 -9.76 12.85 -0.24
CA LEU A 180 -9.67 11.51 -0.83
C LEU A 180 -10.99 11.15 -1.51
N CYS A 181 -10.90 10.71 -2.76
CA CYS A 181 -12.03 10.28 -3.57
C CYS A 181 -11.98 8.75 -3.71
N ASP A 182 -12.93 8.07 -3.07
CA ASP A 182 -13.09 6.62 -3.13
C ASP A 182 -14.04 6.24 -4.28
N SER A 183 -13.61 5.29 -5.10
CA SER A 183 -14.37 4.81 -6.26
C SER A 183 -14.88 3.39 -6.03
N LEU A 184 -15.89 3.00 -6.82
CA LEU A 184 -16.21 1.59 -6.99
C LEU A 184 -14.97 0.84 -7.50
N GLY A 185 -14.80 -0.41 -7.05
CA GLY A 185 -13.68 -1.24 -7.48
C GLY A 185 -13.72 -1.56 -8.97
N LEU A 186 -12.55 -1.75 -9.56
CA LEU A 186 -12.44 -2.35 -10.87
C LEU A 186 -12.83 -3.83 -10.74
N GLY A 187 -13.85 -4.25 -11.48
CA GLY A 187 -14.24 -5.66 -11.63
C GLY A 187 -13.89 -6.17 -13.03
N GLU A 188 -14.10 -7.45 -13.25
CA GLU A 188 -14.05 -8.09 -14.58
C GLU A 188 -15.47 -8.12 -15.17
N GLU A 189 -15.59 -8.27 -16.50
CA GLU A 189 -16.88 -8.30 -17.18
C GLU A 189 -17.77 -7.06 -16.91
N GLU A 190 -19.09 -7.26 -16.69
CA GLU A 190 -20.10 -6.23 -16.38
C GLU A 190 -20.13 -5.87 -14.88
N GLU A 191 -19.07 -6.21 -14.13
CA GLU A 191 -18.94 -5.87 -12.72
C GLU A 191 -17.95 -4.71 -12.47
N GLY A 192 -18.27 -3.91 -11.46
CA GLY A 192 -17.42 -2.80 -11.00
C GLY A 192 -17.56 -1.51 -11.80
N LEU A 193 -16.53 -0.67 -11.72
CA LEU A 193 -16.54 0.68 -12.28
C LEU A 193 -16.58 0.65 -13.82
N CYS A 194 -17.56 1.37 -14.40
CA CYS A 194 -17.67 1.57 -15.83
C CYS A 194 -16.48 2.39 -16.35
N MET A 195 -15.85 1.94 -17.44
CA MET A 195 -14.68 2.62 -18.01
C MET A 195 -15.00 4.02 -18.54
N ASP A 196 -16.25 4.26 -18.95
CA ASP A 196 -16.69 5.54 -19.51
C ASP A 196 -16.99 6.56 -18.41
N ASP A 197 -17.18 6.13 -17.16
CA ASP A 197 -17.28 7.03 -16.01
C ASP A 197 -15.93 7.61 -15.60
N ILE A 198 -14.83 6.92 -15.87
CA ILE A 198 -13.49 7.34 -15.41
C ILE A 198 -13.16 8.75 -15.91
N PRO A 199 -13.23 9.07 -17.22
CA PRO A 199 -13.00 10.44 -17.69
C PRO A 199 -13.94 11.47 -17.05
N GLN A 200 -15.18 11.08 -16.72
CA GLN A 200 -16.15 11.96 -16.06
C GLN A 200 -15.74 12.26 -14.61
N ILE A 201 -15.24 11.26 -13.88
CA ILE A 201 -14.67 11.43 -12.54
C ILE A 201 -13.47 12.38 -12.61
N LEU A 202 -12.53 12.12 -13.52
CA LEU A 202 -11.29 12.89 -13.64
C LEU A 202 -11.55 14.37 -13.92
N LYS A 203 -12.52 14.67 -14.78
CA LYS A 203 -12.92 16.02 -15.14
C LYS A 203 -13.81 16.70 -14.10
N GLY A 204 -14.23 16.02 -13.03
CA GLY A 204 -15.06 16.59 -11.98
C GLY A 204 -16.57 16.61 -12.28
N HIS A 205 -17.02 15.87 -13.29
CA HIS A 205 -18.44 15.80 -13.67
C HIS A 205 -19.30 14.95 -12.71
N ILE A 206 -18.69 14.23 -11.76
CA ILE A 206 -19.40 13.36 -10.83
C ILE A 206 -19.39 13.95 -9.42
N SER A 207 -20.58 14.25 -8.88
CA SER A 207 -20.73 14.75 -7.50
C SER A 207 -20.63 13.65 -6.44
N ASP A 208 -20.35 14.02 -5.18
CA ASP A 208 -20.36 13.09 -4.03
C ASP A 208 -21.65 12.26 -3.97
N ARG A 209 -21.51 10.98 -3.58
CA ARG A 209 -22.59 10.01 -3.41
C ARG A 209 -23.26 9.52 -4.67
N TYR A 210 -22.72 9.83 -5.85
CA TYR A 210 -23.17 9.21 -7.10
C TYR A 210 -23.13 7.68 -6.98
N GLN A 211 -24.23 7.03 -7.34
CA GLN A 211 -24.34 5.58 -7.37
C GLN A 211 -23.90 5.08 -8.75
N PHE A 212 -22.83 4.29 -8.80
CA PHE A 212 -22.34 3.75 -10.07
C PHE A 212 -23.30 2.73 -10.65
N ASN A 213 -23.37 2.70 -11.97
CA ASN A 213 -24.05 1.67 -12.74
C ASN A 213 -23.06 1.07 -13.74
N PRO A 214 -22.67 -0.22 -13.57
CA PRO A 214 -21.71 -0.85 -14.47
C PRO A 214 -22.14 -0.83 -15.94
N MET A 215 -23.46 -0.91 -16.18
CA MET A 215 -24.06 -1.00 -17.51
C MET A 215 -24.30 0.37 -18.18
N LYS A 216 -24.31 1.46 -17.41
CA LYS A 216 -24.72 2.78 -17.90
C LYS A 216 -23.84 3.88 -17.30
N PRO A 217 -23.01 4.55 -18.10
CA PRO A 217 -22.22 5.67 -17.60
C PRO A 217 -23.12 6.86 -17.24
N ILE A 218 -22.58 7.75 -16.42
CA ILE A 218 -23.20 9.03 -16.10
C ILE A 218 -23.36 9.87 -17.37
N THR A 219 -24.46 10.61 -17.45
CA THR A 219 -24.78 11.53 -18.55
C THR A 219 -25.32 12.85 -17.99
N PRO A 220 -25.32 13.94 -18.78
CA PRO A 220 -25.81 15.26 -18.35
C PRO A 220 -27.25 15.30 -17.82
N GLY A 221 -28.07 14.29 -18.13
CA GLY A 221 -29.43 14.19 -17.59
C GLY A 221 -29.53 13.63 -16.17
N HIS A 222 -28.42 13.23 -15.54
CA HIS A 222 -28.43 12.68 -14.17
C HIS A 222 -28.26 13.80 -13.13
N ASP A 223 -29.01 13.71 -12.02
CA ASP A 223 -28.98 14.71 -10.93
C ASP A 223 -27.59 14.91 -10.30
N ASN A 224 -26.71 13.91 -10.39
CA ASN A 224 -25.34 13.95 -9.86
C ASN A 224 -24.28 14.38 -10.88
N TYR A 225 -24.71 14.75 -12.10
CA TYR A 225 -23.83 15.27 -13.13
C TYR A 225 -23.56 16.77 -12.91
N VAL A 226 -22.31 17.17 -13.00
CA VAL A 226 -21.88 18.57 -12.91
C VAL A 226 -21.57 19.06 -14.31
N ASP A 227 -22.37 19.98 -14.87
CA ASP A 227 -22.24 20.41 -16.27
C ASP A 227 -20.94 21.17 -16.58
N SER A 228 -20.49 22.01 -15.66
CA SER A 228 -19.33 22.89 -15.85
C SER A 228 -18.42 22.83 -14.62
N PRO A 229 -17.68 21.73 -14.44
CA PRO A 229 -16.79 21.56 -13.29
C PRO A 229 -15.63 22.54 -13.36
N LEU A 230 -15.26 23.09 -12.21
CA LEU A 230 -14.10 23.97 -12.06
C LEU A 230 -12.84 23.15 -11.76
N LEU A 231 -11.66 23.77 -11.80
CA LEU A 231 -10.40 23.08 -11.49
C LEU A 231 -10.45 22.39 -10.12
N LYS A 232 -11.03 23.05 -9.10
CA LYS A 232 -11.22 22.49 -7.75
C LYS A 232 -12.08 21.20 -7.72
N ASP A 233 -12.88 20.95 -8.75
CA ASP A 233 -13.76 19.79 -8.85
C ASP A 233 -13.08 18.63 -9.59
N ARG A 234 -12.02 18.91 -10.36
CA ARG A 234 -11.22 17.91 -11.08
C ARG A 234 -10.38 17.06 -10.11
N ILE A 235 -9.99 15.88 -10.56
CA ILE A 235 -8.99 15.07 -9.88
C ILE A 235 -7.61 15.63 -10.22
N HIS A 236 -6.74 15.71 -9.21
CA HIS A 236 -5.40 16.29 -9.31
C HIS A 236 -4.30 15.23 -9.23
N CYS A 237 -4.58 14.09 -8.59
CA CYS A 237 -3.71 12.91 -8.56
C CYS A 237 -4.57 11.65 -8.53
N ALA A 238 -4.11 10.56 -9.14
CA ALA A 238 -4.72 9.25 -9.00
C ALA A 238 -3.75 8.22 -8.39
N ALA A 239 -4.23 7.38 -7.49
CA ALA A 239 -3.47 6.26 -6.94
C ALA A 239 -4.16 4.94 -7.30
N PHE A 240 -3.42 4.05 -7.99
CA PHE A 240 -3.83 2.66 -8.19
C PHE A 240 -3.54 1.85 -6.94
N VAL A 241 -4.58 1.45 -6.24
CA VAL A 241 -4.53 0.68 -5.00
C VAL A 241 -4.60 -0.81 -5.32
N PHE A 242 -3.64 -1.57 -4.78
CA PHE A 242 -3.61 -3.03 -4.87
C PHE A 242 -3.33 -3.65 -3.50
N ASN A 243 -3.84 -4.86 -3.28
CA ASN A 243 -3.36 -5.69 -2.19
C ASN A 243 -2.03 -6.33 -2.63
N VAL A 244 -0.98 -6.13 -1.84
CA VAL A 244 0.36 -6.64 -2.14
C VAL A 244 0.40 -8.16 -2.30
N ASN A 245 -0.48 -8.89 -1.61
CA ASN A 245 -0.55 -10.35 -1.66
C ASN A 245 -1.33 -10.88 -2.88
N CYS A 246 -1.89 -9.98 -3.70
CA CYS A 246 -2.75 -10.34 -4.83
C CYS A 246 -2.15 -9.99 -6.20
N ILE A 247 -0.96 -9.39 -6.26
CA ILE A 247 -0.36 -8.89 -7.51
C ILE A 247 -0.14 -10.00 -8.53
N GLU A 248 0.42 -11.13 -8.08
CA GLU A 248 0.72 -12.27 -8.95
C GLU A 248 -0.54 -13.04 -9.40
N TYR A 249 -1.68 -12.79 -8.74
CA TYR A 249 -2.96 -13.43 -9.03
C TYR A 249 -3.90 -12.55 -9.88
N LEU A 250 -3.43 -11.38 -10.34
CA LEU A 250 -4.20 -10.54 -11.27
C LEU A 250 -4.38 -11.27 -12.60
N SER A 251 -5.62 -11.39 -13.06
CA SER A 251 -5.90 -11.95 -14.38
C SER A 251 -5.37 -11.05 -15.51
N ASP A 252 -5.17 -11.63 -16.69
CA ASP A 252 -4.80 -10.86 -17.89
C ASP A 252 -5.86 -9.80 -18.24
N GLU A 253 -7.14 -10.09 -18.00
CA GLU A 253 -8.23 -9.14 -18.21
C GLU A 253 -8.12 -7.94 -17.27
N MET A 254 -7.92 -8.19 -15.97
CA MET A 254 -7.76 -7.13 -14.97
C MET A 254 -6.51 -6.28 -15.28
N VAL A 255 -5.40 -6.91 -15.63
CA VAL A 255 -4.17 -6.21 -16.05
C VAL A 255 -4.45 -5.33 -17.28
N ALA A 256 -5.17 -5.84 -18.28
CA ALA A 256 -5.55 -5.06 -19.46
C ALA A 256 -6.47 -3.88 -19.09
N LYS A 257 -7.43 -4.09 -18.18
CA LYS A 257 -8.33 -3.04 -17.67
C LYS A 257 -7.53 -1.95 -16.96
N ILE A 258 -6.64 -2.30 -16.03
CA ILE A 258 -5.75 -1.36 -15.33
C ILE A 258 -4.91 -0.55 -16.33
N ARG A 259 -4.30 -1.20 -17.32
CA ARG A 259 -3.53 -0.51 -18.38
C ARG A 259 -4.41 0.43 -19.21
N ARG A 260 -5.67 0.08 -19.48
CA ARG A 260 -6.62 0.96 -20.16
C ARG A 260 -6.97 2.19 -19.32
N VAL A 261 -7.21 2.01 -18.02
CA VAL A 261 -7.42 3.13 -17.07
C VAL A 261 -6.20 4.03 -17.05
N ARG A 262 -5.00 3.44 -16.95
CA ARG A 262 -3.73 4.17 -16.93
C ARG A 262 -3.56 5.05 -18.18
N ARG A 263 -3.84 4.52 -19.37
CA ARG A 263 -3.83 5.31 -20.62
C ARG A 263 -4.78 6.50 -20.56
N LYS A 264 -5.98 6.33 -19.99
CA LYS A 264 -6.94 7.44 -19.82
C LYS A 264 -6.45 8.52 -18.87
N LEU A 265 -5.75 8.14 -17.79
CA LEU A 265 -5.11 9.10 -16.89
C LEU A 265 -4.03 9.90 -17.60
N ILE A 266 -3.17 9.22 -18.37
CA ILE A 266 -2.11 9.85 -19.18
C ILE A 266 -2.69 10.79 -20.24
N GLU A 267 -3.75 10.37 -20.95
CA GLU A 267 -4.47 11.22 -21.92
C GLU A 267 -5.06 12.48 -21.28
N CYS A 268 -5.37 12.45 -19.98
CA CYS A 268 -5.83 13.60 -19.20
C CYS A 268 -4.68 14.41 -18.56
N GLY A 269 -3.42 14.06 -18.82
CA GLY A 269 -2.25 14.72 -18.23
C GLY A 269 -2.04 14.42 -16.74
N LEU A 270 -2.75 13.44 -16.18
CA LEU A 270 -2.75 13.24 -14.73
C LEU A 270 -1.57 12.38 -14.26
N VAL A 271 -0.84 12.89 -13.27
CA VAL A 271 0.16 12.11 -12.54
C VAL A 271 -0.53 11.02 -11.72
N HIS A 272 0.00 9.81 -11.78
CA HIS A 272 -0.62 8.65 -11.17
C HIS A 272 0.42 7.70 -10.56
N LEU A 273 0.13 7.23 -9.36
CA LEU A 273 1.01 6.42 -8.52
C LEU A 273 0.39 5.06 -8.24
N VAL A 274 1.18 4.15 -7.66
CA VAL A 274 0.70 2.86 -7.13
C VAL A 274 0.75 2.87 -5.62
N LEU A 275 -0.28 2.31 -4.98
CA LEU A 275 -0.37 2.13 -3.54
C LEU A 275 -0.58 0.65 -3.24
N LEU A 276 0.43 -0.02 -2.68
CA LEU A 276 0.31 -1.40 -2.21
C LEU A 276 -0.09 -1.40 -0.74
N THR A 277 -1.25 -1.98 -0.48
CA THR A 277 -1.82 -2.15 0.86
C THR A 277 -1.48 -3.53 1.42
N HIS A 278 -1.77 -3.75 2.71
CA HIS A 278 -1.58 -5.04 3.41
C HIS A 278 -0.13 -5.52 3.47
N VAL A 279 0.82 -4.58 3.49
CA VAL A 279 2.26 -4.90 3.57
C VAL A 279 2.67 -5.55 4.89
N ASP A 280 1.94 -5.28 5.97
CA ASP A 280 2.11 -5.89 7.29
C ASP A 280 1.56 -7.32 7.37
N SER A 281 0.77 -7.76 6.40
CA SER A 281 0.27 -9.14 6.32
C SER A 281 1.08 -10.00 5.35
N MET A 282 2.16 -9.46 4.76
CA MET A 282 3.05 -10.24 3.92
C MET A 282 3.80 -11.28 4.74
N ASP A 283 3.98 -12.45 4.15
CA ASP A 283 4.81 -13.48 4.75
C ASP A 283 6.23 -12.96 4.98
N LEU A 284 6.81 -13.30 6.13
CA LEU A 284 8.16 -12.94 6.56
C LEU A 284 8.37 -11.46 6.90
N ILE A 285 7.33 -10.61 6.82
CA ILE A 285 7.38 -9.21 7.25
C ILE A 285 6.95 -9.08 8.71
N THR A 286 7.69 -8.30 9.47
CA THR A 286 7.47 -8.07 10.90
C THR A 286 7.29 -6.58 11.17
N LYS A 287 6.95 -6.21 12.42
CA LYS A 287 6.83 -4.79 12.77
C LYS A 287 8.13 -4.00 12.55
N ASP A 288 9.27 -4.61 12.87
CA ASP A 288 10.58 -3.98 12.72
C ASP A 288 10.93 -3.67 11.26
N ASP A 289 10.47 -4.52 10.33
CA ASP A 289 10.64 -4.29 8.89
C ASP A 289 9.91 -3.05 8.41
N LEU A 290 8.80 -2.67 9.05
CA LEU A 290 8.00 -1.52 8.62
C LEU A 290 8.79 -0.20 8.71
N ILE A 291 9.87 -0.16 9.51
CA ILE A 291 10.77 1.00 9.59
C ILE A 291 11.50 1.23 8.25
N ASP A 292 11.93 0.17 7.57
CA ASP A 292 12.72 0.24 6.34
C ASP A 292 12.22 -0.80 5.31
N ILE A 293 10.90 -0.77 5.10
CA ILE A 293 10.16 -1.81 4.39
C ILE A 293 10.63 -2.00 2.94
N TYR A 294 11.12 -0.94 2.31
CA TYR A 294 11.64 -0.97 0.94
C TYR A 294 12.93 -1.78 0.80
N ARG A 295 13.65 -2.06 1.90
CA ARG A 295 14.84 -2.90 1.86
C ARG A 295 14.55 -4.38 2.02
N CYS A 296 13.35 -4.73 2.49
CA CYS A 296 12.95 -6.10 2.74
C CYS A 296 12.87 -6.89 1.43
N PRO A 297 13.56 -8.05 1.31
CA PRO A 297 13.55 -8.85 0.09
C PRO A 297 12.16 -9.27 -0.41
N PRO A 298 11.21 -9.72 0.45
CA PRO A 298 9.86 -10.08 -0.01
C PRO A 298 9.14 -8.89 -0.68
N VAL A 299 9.32 -7.69 -0.12
CA VAL A 299 8.74 -6.45 -0.64
C VAL A 299 9.36 -6.10 -1.98
N LYS A 300 10.69 -6.16 -2.12
CA LYS A 300 11.38 -5.89 -3.39
C LYS A 300 10.87 -6.77 -4.53
N SER A 301 10.68 -8.07 -4.27
CA SER A 301 10.12 -8.99 -5.26
C SER A 301 8.71 -8.56 -5.69
N GLN A 302 7.87 -8.09 -4.76
CA GLN A 302 6.53 -7.58 -5.09
C GLN A 302 6.58 -6.26 -5.86
N LEU A 303 7.50 -5.35 -5.52
CA LEU A 303 7.71 -4.11 -6.30
C LEU A 303 8.12 -4.44 -7.76
N GLU A 304 9.01 -5.41 -7.95
CA GLU A 304 9.42 -5.89 -9.27
C GLU A 304 8.26 -6.58 -10.01
N ALA A 305 7.42 -7.35 -9.32
CA ALA A 305 6.24 -7.98 -9.91
C ALA A 305 5.26 -6.93 -10.43
N VAL A 306 4.97 -5.88 -9.67
CA VAL A 306 4.15 -4.75 -10.09
C VAL A 306 4.76 -4.03 -11.29
N HIS A 307 6.06 -3.75 -11.24
CA HIS A 307 6.77 -3.11 -12.35
C HIS A 307 6.64 -3.92 -13.64
N LYS A 308 6.88 -5.24 -13.57
CA LYS A 308 6.81 -6.14 -14.72
C LYS A 308 5.39 -6.31 -15.25
N ALA A 309 4.41 -6.49 -14.36
CA ALA A 309 3.03 -6.75 -14.75
C ALA A 309 2.32 -5.48 -15.26
N LEU A 310 2.53 -4.33 -14.61
CA LEU A 310 1.73 -3.13 -14.84
C LEU A 310 2.53 -1.97 -15.47
N GLY A 311 3.86 -2.06 -15.51
CA GLY A 311 4.74 -1.09 -16.16
C GLY A 311 4.97 0.19 -15.38
N PHE A 312 4.77 0.18 -14.05
CA PHE A 312 5.00 1.34 -13.20
C PHE A 312 6.47 1.44 -12.79
N PRO A 313 7.11 2.62 -12.81
CA PRO A 313 8.43 2.82 -12.22
C PRO A 313 8.44 2.42 -10.74
N LEU A 314 9.55 1.86 -10.26
CA LEU A 314 9.68 1.48 -8.85
C LEU A 314 9.55 2.68 -7.90
N SER A 315 9.94 3.88 -8.36
CA SER A 315 9.79 5.15 -7.64
C SER A 315 8.34 5.54 -7.37
N ASP A 316 7.41 5.03 -8.16
CA ASP A 316 6.01 5.43 -8.14
C ASP A 316 5.16 4.45 -7.31
N ILE A 317 5.79 3.43 -6.72
CA ILE A 317 5.14 2.38 -5.93
C ILE A 317 5.31 2.67 -4.44
N LEU A 318 4.19 3.07 -3.83
CA LEU A 318 4.07 3.41 -2.43
C LEU A 318 3.55 2.22 -1.64
N LEU A 319 4.05 2.05 -0.41
CA LEU A 319 3.71 0.94 0.48
C LEU A 319 2.95 1.47 1.69
N VAL A 320 1.81 0.87 2.01
CA VAL A 320 1.03 1.23 3.20
C VAL A 320 0.50 0.03 3.94
N SER A 321 0.42 0.18 5.25
CA SER A 321 -0.37 -0.69 6.11
C SER A 321 -1.57 0.09 6.63
N ASN A 322 -2.76 -0.34 6.22
CA ASN A 322 -4.01 0.31 6.60
C ASN A 322 -4.46 -0.15 7.99
N TYR A 323 -5.20 0.73 8.68
CA TYR A 323 -5.96 0.37 9.87
C TYR A 323 -7.22 -0.40 9.45
N THR A 324 -7.26 -1.68 9.79
CA THR A 324 -8.38 -2.57 9.43
C THR A 324 -8.92 -3.35 10.63
N SER A 325 -8.10 -3.57 11.67
CA SER A 325 -8.47 -4.38 12.83
C SER A 325 -8.00 -3.81 14.17
N GLU A 326 -7.17 -2.77 14.13
CA GLU A 326 -6.56 -2.15 15.28
C GLU A 326 -7.54 -1.22 15.98
N TRP A 327 -7.39 -1.12 17.30
CA TRP A 327 -8.16 -0.20 18.14
C TRP A 327 -7.40 1.12 18.38
N GLU A 328 -6.07 1.08 18.28
CA GLU A 328 -5.17 2.20 18.56
C GLU A 328 -4.28 2.47 17.35
N LEU A 329 -3.78 3.71 17.26
CA LEU A 329 -2.84 4.10 16.23
C LEU A 329 -1.45 3.51 16.50
N ASP A 330 -0.77 3.10 15.43
CA ASP A 330 0.60 2.59 15.42
C ASP A 330 1.48 3.60 14.64
N PRO A 331 2.49 4.23 15.28
CA PRO A 331 3.38 5.20 14.64
C PRO A 331 4.06 4.68 13.36
N LEU A 332 4.32 3.37 13.27
CA LEU A 332 4.92 2.77 12.07
C LEU A 332 3.95 2.82 10.88
N LYS A 333 2.67 2.48 11.12
CA LYS A 333 1.62 2.57 10.10
C LYS A 333 1.36 4.02 9.71
N ASP A 334 1.30 4.92 10.70
CA ASP A 334 1.14 6.36 10.47
C ASP A 334 2.22 6.90 9.52
N ASN A 335 3.49 6.52 9.75
CA ASN A 335 4.60 6.93 8.89
C ASN A 335 4.41 6.47 7.44
N LEU A 336 4.05 5.21 7.20
CA LEU A 336 3.80 4.70 5.86
C LEU A 336 2.66 5.46 5.17
N ILE A 337 1.56 5.70 5.89
CA ILE A 337 0.39 6.42 5.39
C ILE A 337 0.75 7.87 5.05
N LEU A 338 1.42 8.58 5.96
CA LEU A 338 1.82 9.97 5.78
C LEU A 338 2.86 10.14 4.66
N PHE A 339 3.82 9.20 4.57
CA PHE A 339 4.78 9.17 3.49
C PHE A 339 4.09 9.01 2.13
N ALA A 340 3.16 8.05 2.02
CA ALA A 340 2.39 7.86 0.79
C ALA A 340 1.58 9.11 0.42
N LEU A 341 0.93 9.76 1.40
CA LEU A 341 0.20 11.01 1.16
C LEU A 341 1.10 12.12 0.64
N ARG A 342 2.27 12.31 1.25
CA ARG A 342 3.22 13.33 0.82
C ARG A 342 3.59 13.17 -0.65
N HIS A 343 3.82 11.94 -1.09
CA HIS A 343 4.13 11.64 -2.49
C HIS A 343 2.93 11.91 -3.42
N MET A 344 1.71 11.55 -3.00
CA MET A 344 0.49 11.86 -3.77
C MET A 344 0.23 13.37 -3.89
N LEU A 345 0.53 14.14 -2.86
CA LEU A 345 0.41 15.61 -2.89
C LEU A 345 1.47 16.23 -3.80
N GLY A 346 2.72 15.76 -3.72
CA GLY A 346 3.76 16.20 -4.67
C GLY A 346 3.39 15.92 -6.12
N ALA A 347 2.88 14.71 -6.41
CA ALA A 347 2.37 14.36 -7.74
C ALA A 347 1.20 15.26 -8.20
N ALA A 348 0.35 15.71 -7.27
CA ALA A 348 -0.72 16.65 -7.59
C ALA A 348 -0.20 18.07 -7.87
N ASP A 349 0.85 18.51 -7.16
CA ASP A 349 1.51 19.79 -7.45
C ASP A 349 2.18 19.76 -8.82
N ASP A 350 2.86 18.66 -9.19
CA ASP A 350 3.46 18.48 -10.52
C ASP A 350 2.39 18.60 -11.62
N PHE A 351 1.19 18.03 -11.40
CA PHE A 351 0.05 18.19 -12.31
C PHE A 351 -0.41 19.65 -12.41
N LEU A 352 -0.52 20.35 -11.28
CA LEU A 352 -0.94 21.75 -11.25
C LEU A 352 0.07 22.69 -11.91
N GLU A 353 1.37 22.39 -11.79
CA GLU A 353 2.46 23.15 -12.41
C GLU A 353 2.46 23.01 -13.94
N ASP A 354 2.12 21.82 -14.47
CA ASP A 354 2.08 21.54 -15.91
C ASP A 354 0.79 22.02 -16.62
N LEU A 355 -0.15 22.64 -15.88
CA LEU A 355 -1.40 23.12 -16.49
C LEU A 355 -1.14 24.19 -17.56
N PRO A 356 -1.85 24.15 -18.70
CA PRO A 356 -1.73 25.17 -19.74
C PRO A 356 -2.08 26.57 -19.22
N LEU A 357 -1.31 27.58 -19.64
CA LEU A 357 -1.47 28.99 -19.23
C LEU A 357 -2.88 29.56 -19.47
N GLU A 358 -3.63 29.02 -20.44
CA GLU A 358 -5.01 29.42 -20.71
C GLU A 358 -5.97 28.98 -19.59
N GLU A 359 -5.79 27.79 -19.04
CA GLU A 359 -6.57 27.30 -17.89
C GLU A 359 -6.21 28.09 -16.63
N THR A 360 -4.96 28.54 -16.48
CA THR A 360 -4.54 29.39 -15.36
C THR A 360 -5.06 30.83 -15.46
N ARG A 361 -5.25 31.36 -16.68
CA ARG A 361 -5.70 32.76 -16.92
C ARG A 361 -7.19 32.98 -16.71
N GLU A 362 -8.04 32.01 -17.03
CA GLU A 362 -9.47 32.09 -16.69
C GLU A 362 -9.68 32.22 -15.17
N MET A 363 -8.74 31.72 -14.35
CA MET A 363 -8.80 31.77 -12.89
C MET A 363 -8.45 33.14 -12.31
N LEU A 364 -7.48 33.86 -12.90
CA LEU A 364 -7.13 35.22 -12.46
C LEU A 364 -8.23 36.26 -12.76
N LEU A 365 -9.17 35.92 -13.65
CA LEU A 365 -10.31 36.76 -14.02
C LEU A 365 -11.61 36.39 -13.28
N ALA A 366 -11.63 35.26 -12.56
CA ALA A 366 -12.80 34.74 -11.83
C ALA A 366 -12.76 35.02 -10.31
N VAL A 367 -11.70 35.68 -9.82
CA VAL A 367 -11.58 36.28 -8.47
C VAL A 367 -11.93 37.76 -8.57
#